data_AF-F4FZS0-F1
#
_entry.id   AF-F4FZS0-F1
#
_cell.length_a   1.000
_cell.length_b   1.000
_cell.length_c   1.000
_cell.angle_alpha   90.00
_cell.angle_beta   90.00
_cell.angle_gamma   90.00
#
_symmetry.space_group_name_H-M   'P 1'
#
loop_
_entity.id
_entity.type
_entity.pdbx_description
1 polymer ?
#
loop_
_entity_poly.entity_id
_entity_poly.type
_entity_poly.pdbx_seq_one_letter_code
_entity_poly.pdbx_strand_id
1 'polypeptide(L)'
;MKMNRPETKWTCDLCKNKIYWDELFTFTSKKAVVHYTCFREKASKTPKVEPTQLEVVLDMLEDELKDITIYKQKISLIKEEEIRKTLEQAEKDAEKNSALLTRMVEKFSGVLE
;
A
#
# COMPACT_ATOMS: atom_id res chain seq x y z
N MET A 1 4.85 -21.45 18.59
CA MET A 1 6.11 -20.79 18.16
C MET A 1 5.80 -19.33 17.92
N LYS A 2 6.46 -18.38 18.60
CA LYS A 2 6.33 -16.95 18.30
C LYS A 2 7.00 -16.73 16.94
N MET A 3 6.22 -16.59 15.87
CA MET A 3 6.79 -16.19 14.57
C MET A 3 7.35 -14.78 14.75
N ASN A 4 8.66 -14.64 14.54
CA ASN A 4 9.33 -13.35 14.60
C ASN A 4 8.91 -12.58 13.35
N ARG A 5 7.87 -11.73 13.46
CA ARG A 5 7.39 -10.91 12.33
C ARG A 5 8.47 -9.87 12.02
N PRO A 6 9.06 -9.85 10.83
CA PRO A 6 10.13 -8.91 10.51
C PRO A 6 9.57 -7.49 10.54
N GLU A 7 10.12 -6.66 11.41
CA GLU A 7 9.72 -5.27 11.59
C GLU A 7 10.23 -4.40 10.43
N THR A 8 9.44 -3.43 10.02
CA THR A 8 9.94 -2.33 9.18
C THR A 8 10.59 -1.25 10.05
N LYS A 9 11.24 -0.27 9.40
CA LYS A 9 11.72 0.94 10.09
C LYS A 9 10.61 1.97 10.34
N TRP A 10 9.39 1.73 9.85
CA TRP A 10 8.32 2.71 9.84
C TRP A 10 7.32 2.48 10.98
N THR A 11 6.75 3.59 11.44
CA THR A 11 5.64 3.62 12.38
C THR A 11 4.46 4.28 11.66
N CYS A 12 3.28 3.69 11.76
CA CYS A 12 2.08 4.21 11.13
C CYS A 12 1.74 5.59 11.71
N ASP A 13 1.63 6.60 10.85
CA ASP A 13 1.35 7.96 11.32
C ASP A 13 -0.09 8.15 11.82
N LEU A 14 -1.00 7.20 11.54
CA LEU A 14 -2.39 7.25 12.03
C LEU A 14 -2.56 6.58 13.39
N CYS A 15 -2.17 5.31 13.55
CA CYS A 15 -2.36 4.57 14.80
C CYS A 15 -1.14 4.54 15.72
N LYS A 16 0.00 5.09 15.27
CA LYS A 16 1.28 5.15 16.00
C LYS A 16 1.88 3.79 16.38
N ASN A 17 1.36 2.69 15.82
CA ASN A 17 1.94 1.35 15.94
C ASN A 17 3.02 1.11 14.87
N LYS A 18 3.97 0.20 15.16
CA LYS A 18 4.96 -0.26 14.18
C LYS A 18 4.27 -0.93 12.99
N ILE A 19 4.87 -0.76 11.80
CA ILE A 19 4.49 -1.47 10.59
C ILE A 19 5.41 -2.68 10.41
N TYR A 20 4.85 -3.83 10.08
CA TYR A 20 5.58 -5.06 9.76
C TYR A 20 5.61 -5.33 8.26
N TRP A 21 6.62 -6.07 7.77
CA TRP A 21 6.75 -6.35 6.33
C TRP A 21 5.65 -7.24 5.76
N ASP A 22 4.91 -7.95 6.61
CA ASP A 22 3.74 -8.76 6.24
C ASP A 22 2.43 -7.94 6.24
N GLU A 23 2.48 -6.64 6.54
CA GLU A 23 1.33 -5.73 6.51
C GLU A 23 1.35 -4.86 5.26
N LEU A 24 0.16 -4.52 4.76
CA LEU A 24 0.00 -3.54 3.70
C LEU A 24 0.14 -2.13 4.28
N PHE A 25 0.95 -1.30 3.63
CA PHE A 25 1.15 0.09 3.99
C PHE A 25 1.33 0.95 2.73
N THR A 26 1.06 2.25 2.85
CA THR A 26 1.26 3.21 1.75
C THR A 26 1.99 4.46 2.21
N PHE A 27 2.62 5.15 1.26
CA PHE A 27 3.29 6.42 1.43
C PHE A 27 2.37 7.56 1.01
N THR A 28 2.07 8.44 1.96
CA THR A 28 1.22 9.61 1.74
C THR A 28 1.98 10.77 1.10
N SER A 29 1.26 11.74 0.53
CA SER A 29 1.86 12.98 -0.01
C SER A 29 2.63 13.80 1.04
N LYS A 30 2.28 13.67 2.33
CA LYS A 30 2.99 14.27 3.46
C LYS A 30 4.29 13.54 3.84
N LYS A 31 4.76 12.59 3.02
CA LYS A 31 5.92 11.71 3.29
C LYS A 31 5.75 10.84 4.55
N ALA A 32 4.52 10.71 5.05
CA ALA A 32 4.20 9.81 6.15
C ALA A 32 3.86 8.42 5.62
N VAL A 33 4.19 7.38 6.40
CA VAL A 33 3.86 5.98 6.10
C VAL A 33 2.73 5.55 7.02
N VAL A 34 1.72 4.88 6.47
CA VAL A 34 0.53 4.47 7.21
C VAL A 34 0.15 3.04 6.84
N HIS A 35 -0.37 2.27 7.80
CA HIS A 35 -1.05 1.01 7.46
C HIS A 35 -2.17 1.30 6.47
N TYR A 36 -2.29 0.47 5.45
CA TYR A 36 -3.38 0.57 4.50
C TYR A 36 -4.75 0.43 5.20
N THR A 37 -4.87 -0.44 6.20
CA THR A 37 -6.11 -0.59 6.98
C THR A 37 -6.50 0.70 7.72
N CYS A 38 -5.56 1.36 8.39
CA CYS A 38 -5.81 2.65 9.04
C CYS A 38 -6.18 3.74 8.03
N PHE A 39 -5.51 3.74 6.88
CA PHE A 39 -5.77 4.66 5.78
C PHE A 39 -7.18 4.47 5.22
N ARG A 40 -7.55 3.24 4.88
CA ARG A 40 -8.88 2.84 4.40
C ARG A 40 -9.97 3.20 5.39
N GLU A 41 -9.80 2.84 6.66
CA GLU A 41 -10.79 3.12 7.71
C GLU A 41 -11.05 4.63 7.85
N LYS A 42 -10.00 5.45 7.90
CA LYS A 42 -10.15 6.89 8.06
C LYS A 42 -10.70 7.55 6.79
N ALA A 43 -10.26 7.13 5.60
CA ALA A 43 -10.79 7.61 4.33
C ALA A 43 -12.30 7.33 4.20
N SER A 44 -12.73 6.12 4.55
CA SER A 44 -14.14 5.69 4.49
C SER A 44 -15.06 6.46 5.44
N LYS A 45 -14.52 6.99 6.55
CA LYS A 45 -15.25 7.84 7.50
C LYS A 45 -15.30 9.31 7.10
N THR A 46 -14.49 9.73 6.13
CA THR A 46 -14.34 11.13 5.72
C THR A 46 -14.44 11.32 4.19
N PRO A 47 -15.38 10.67 3.48
CA PRO A 47 -15.45 10.79 2.03
C PRO A 47 -15.87 12.20 1.61
N LYS A 48 -15.24 12.72 0.55
CA LYS A 48 -15.58 14.00 -0.12
C LYS A 48 -16.30 13.77 -1.45
N VAL A 49 -16.51 12.52 -1.82
CA VAL A 49 -17.22 12.04 -3.00
C VAL A 49 -18.20 10.96 -2.57
N GLU A 50 -18.96 10.42 -3.52
CA GLU A 50 -19.85 9.31 -3.25
C GLU A 50 -19.05 8.10 -2.67
N PRO A 51 -19.49 7.51 -1.53
CA PRO A 51 -18.74 6.46 -0.85
C PRO A 51 -18.40 5.23 -1.71
N THR A 52 -19.31 4.76 -2.56
CA THR A 52 -19.03 3.61 -3.44
C THR A 52 -17.93 3.92 -4.48
N GLN A 53 -17.85 5.15 -4.97
CA GLN A 53 -16.75 5.58 -5.85
C GLN A 53 -15.40 5.59 -5.12
N LEU A 54 -15.36 6.08 -3.88
CA LEU A 54 -14.14 6.06 -3.08
C LEU A 54 -13.72 4.62 -2.74
N GLU A 55 -14.69 3.75 -2.47
CA GLU A 55 -14.45 2.34 -2.17
C GLU A 55 -13.79 1.62 -3.35
N VAL A 56 -14.23 1.88 -4.58
CA VAL A 56 -13.57 1.33 -5.78
C VAL A 56 -12.09 1.72 -5.84
N VAL A 57 -11.76 2.98 -5.53
CA VAL A 57 -10.36 3.43 -5.51
C VAL A 57 -9.56 2.77 -4.39
N LEU A 58 -10.18 2.58 -3.23
CA LEU A 58 -9.58 1.89 -2.09
C LEU A 58 -9.29 0.41 -2.41
N ASP A 59 -10.23 -0.30 -3.03
CA ASP A 59 -10.06 -1.69 -3.46
C ASP A 59 -8.92 -1.84 -4.45
N MET A 60 -8.90 -1.00 -5.50
CA MET A 60 -7.82 -1.00 -6.48
C MET A 60 -6.46 -0.70 -5.82
N LEU A 61 -6.41 0.20 -4.84
CA LEU A 61 -5.19 0.47 -4.09
C LEU A 61 -4.75 -0.74 -3.27
N GLU A 62 -5.69 -1.46 -2.64
CA GLU A 62 -5.37 -2.66 -1.87
C GLU A 62 -4.76 -3.73 -2.76
N ASP A 63 -5.32 -3.94 -3.95
CA ASP A 63 -4.85 -4.94 -4.90
C ASP A 63 -3.44 -4.61 -5.41
N GLU A 64 -3.15 -3.36 -5.75
CA GLU A 64 -1.79 -2.93 -6.12
C GLU A 64 -0.78 -3.16 -4.98
N LEU A 65 -1.17 -2.90 -3.73
CA LEU A 65 -0.31 -3.15 -2.57
C LEU A 65 -0.07 -4.65 -2.31
N LYS A 66 -1.08 -5.50 -2.55
CA LYS A 66 -0.93 -6.97 -2.51
C LYS A 66 0.00 -7.45 -3.61
N ASP A 67 -0.15 -6.94 -4.82
CA ASP A 67 0.68 -7.31 -5.97
C ASP A 67 2.15 -6.97 -5.74
N ILE A 68 2.46 -5.79 -5.18
CA ILE A 68 3.84 -5.45 -4.77
C ILE A 68 4.43 -6.49 -3.82
N THR A 69 3.65 -6.91 -2.82
CA THR A 69 4.07 -7.95 -1.86
C THR A 69 4.32 -9.29 -2.56
N ILE A 70 3.42 -9.66 -3.48
CA ILE A 70 3.53 -10.90 -4.26
C ILE A 70 4.76 -10.89 -5.16
N TYR A 71 5.03 -9.78 -5.85
CA TYR A 71 6.22 -9.62 -6.68
C TYR A 71 7.49 -9.77 -5.84
N LYS A 72 7.61 -9.04 -4.73
CA LYS A 72 8.78 -9.10 -3.83
C LYS A 72 9.06 -10.52 -3.33
N GLN A 73 8.02 -11.28 -3.01
CA GLN A 73 8.16 -12.68 -2.58
C GLN A 73 8.60 -13.59 -3.73
N LYS A 74 7.97 -13.47 -4.90
CA LYS A 74 8.13 -14.42 -6.01
C LYS A 74 9.35 -14.15 -6.88
N ILE A 75 9.77 -12.89 -7.07
CA ILE A 75 10.95 -12.53 -7.88
C ILE A 75 12.21 -13.26 -7.40
N SER A 76 12.35 -13.46 -6.08
CA SER A 76 13.48 -14.17 -5.48
C SER A 76 13.65 -15.62 -5.97
N LEU A 77 12.57 -16.24 -6.46
CA LEU A 77 12.55 -17.62 -6.94
C LEU A 77 12.96 -17.75 -8.42
N ILE A 78 12.99 -16.64 -9.17
CA ILE A 78 13.21 -16.64 -10.61
C ILE A 78 14.71 -16.65 -10.92
N LYS A 79 15.19 -17.68 -11.62
CA LYS A 79 16.61 -17.78 -12.01
C LYS A 79 16.90 -17.16 -13.37
N GLU A 80 15.90 -17.12 -14.26
CA GLU A 80 16.02 -16.56 -15.60
C GLU A 80 16.01 -15.03 -15.54
N GLU A 81 17.07 -14.40 -16.05
CA GLU A 81 17.34 -12.97 -15.83
C GLU A 81 16.35 -12.08 -16.58
N GLU A 82 15.96 -12.48 -17.79
CA GLU A 82 14.98 -11.73 -18.58
C GLU A 82 13.61 -11.70 -17.86
N ILE A 83 13.15 -12.87 -17.38
CA ILE A 83 11.90 -12.97 -16.61
C ILE A 83 11.98 -12.14 -15.33
N ARG A 84 13.11 -12.21 -14.61
CA ARG A 84 13.35 -11.42 -13.40
C ARG A 84 13.20 -9.93 -13.67
N LYS A 85 13.88 -9.40 -14.70
CA LYS A 85 13.80 -7.98 -15.09
C LYS A 85 12.39 -7.54 -15.45
N THR A 86 11.65 -8.38 -16.18
CA THR A 86 10.25 -8.07 -16.52
C THR A 86 9.38 -7.97 -15.26
N LEU A 87 9.54 -8.89 -14.31
CA LEU A 87 8.77 -8.87 -13.06
C LEU A 87 9.18 -7.71 -12.13
N GLU A 88 10.47 -7.37 -12.06
CA GLU A 88 10.95 -6.17 -11.33
C GLU A 88 10.39 -4.88 -11.94
N GLN A 89 10.19 -4.83 -13.26
CA GLN A 89 9.54 -3.70 -13.91
C GLN A 89 8.04 -3.64 -13.58
N ALA A 90 7.35 -4.79 -13.61
CA ALA A 90 5.94 -4.88 -13.24
C ALA A 90 5.70 -4.46 -11.77
N GLU A 91 6.59 -4.88 -10.85
CA GLU A 91 6.58 -4.44 -9.46
C GLU A 91 6.69 -2.91 -9.34
N LYS A 92 7.64 -2.29 -10.05
CA LYS A 92 7.81 -0.83 -10.04
C LYS A 92 6.59 -0.10 -10.60
N ASP A 93 5.90 -0.68 -11.56
CA ASP A 93 4.68 -0.08 -12.11
C ASP A 93 3.51 -0.20 -11.13
N ALA A 94 3.40 -1.30 -10.38
CA ALA A 94 2.47 -1.41 -9.25
C ALA A 94 2.79 -0.39 -8.13
N GLU A 95 4.07 -0.15 -7.83
CA GLU A 95 4.49 0.91 -6.90
C GLU A 95 4.07 2.31 -7.38
N LYS A 96 4.12 2.59 -8.70
CA LYS A 96 3.63 3.86 -9.26
C LYS A 96 2.11 3.96 -9.18
N ASN A 97 1.39 2.88 -9.52
CA ASN A 97 -0.07 2.84 -9.47
C ASN A 97 -0.58 3.04 -8.04
N SER A 98 -0.02 2.35 -7.06
CA SER A 98 -0.37 2.53 -5.64
C SER A 98 -0.13 3.97 -5.16
N ALA A 99 0.95 4.63 -5.60
CA ALA A 99 1.21 6.04 -5.29
C ALA A 99 0.16 6.98 -5.92
N LEU A 100 -0.27 6.71 -7.16
CA LEU A 100 -1.33 7.48 -7.83
C LEU A 100 -2.68 7.31 -7.12
N LEU A 101 -3.06 6.07 -6.81
CA LEU A 101 -4.31 5.74 -6.13
C LEU A 101 -4.34 6.31 -4.70
N THR A 102 -3.22 6.25 -3.98
CA THR A 102 -3.09 6.88 -2.65
C THR A 102 -3.40 8.37 -2.71
N ARG A 103 -2.81 9.10 -3.68
CA ARG A 103 -3.10 10.53 -3.88
C ARG A 103 -4.56 10.80 -4.24
N MET A 104 -5.20 9.87 -4.97
CA MET A 104 -6.61 9.98 -5.30
C MET A 104 -7.49 9.88 -4.06
N VAL A 105 -7.21 8.91 -3.19
CA VAL A 105 -7.89 8.78 -1.89
C VAL A 105 -7.67 10.01 -1.03
N GLU A 106 -6.44 10.53 -0.95
CA GLU A 106 -6.14 11.75 -0.20
C GLU A 106 -6.92 12.97 -0.71
N LYS A 107 -7.07 13.10 -2.03
CA LYS A 107 -7.81 14.19 -2.66
C LYS A 107 -9.31 14.11 -2.35
N PHE A 108 -9.87 12.91 -2.33
CA PHE A 108 -11.31 12.68 -2.21
C PHE A 108 -11.75 12.16 -0.84
N SER A 109 -10.90 12.32 0.18
CA SER A 109 -11.24 12.08 1.57
C SER A 109 -10.55 13.07 2.51
N GLY A 110 -10.91 13.05 3.80
CA GLY A 110 -10.23 13.75 4.89
C GLY A 110 -9.13 12.91 5.55
N VAL A 111 -8.57 11.91 4.87
CA VAL A 111 -7.66 10.93 5.50
C VAL A 111 -6.39 11.57 6.12
N LEU A 112 -5.95 12.72 5.60
CA LEU A 112 -4.78 13.45 6.12
C LEU A 112 -5.13 14.70 6.96
N GLU A 113 -6.41 14.96 7.20
CA GLU A 113 -6.93 16.03 8.06
C GLU A 113 -7.09 15.53 9.49
#